data_AF-A0A368DWN2-F1
#
_entry.id   AF-A0A368DWN2-F1
#
_cell.length_a   1.000
_cell.length_b   1.000
_cell.length_c   1.000
_cell.angle_alpha   90.00
_cell.angle_beta   90.00
_cell.angle_gamma   90.00
#
_symmetry.space_group_name_H-M   'P 1'
#
loop_
_entity.id
_entity.type
_entity.pdbx_description
1 polymer ?
#
loop_
_entity_poly.entity_id
_entity_poly.type
_entity_poly.pdbx_seq_one_letter_code
_entity_poly.pdbx_strand_id
1 'polypeptide(L)'
;MEILELTFQLGVFFAIYSFIWFFVDLGFMLLNGGKPRSLVETYFFKGIQYVFLVNVIFLFSIDMNSGSIALANLYPIIFILALYFIGKFQKSQNNVLMLSRMGLATSTSKFNSKYEMIIIILSLLVFIGFIFRPDIANNVVAFWFKESILDIESTAIIGFIFKVIGFFFLMSILFKTVNSFQYISESLFTKNQRRDSDFDDYEEIS
;
A
#
# COMPACT_ATOMS: atom_id res chain seq x y z
N MET A 1 14.73 16.65 -1.73
CA MET A 1 14.83 15.20 -1.53
C MET A 1 14.67 14.54 -2.87
N GLU A 2 15.65 13.74 -3.28
CA GLU A 2 15.48 12.90 -4.48
C GLU A 2 14.35 11.90 -4.20
N ILE A 3 13.46 11.67 -5.17
CA ILE A 3 12.28 10.81 -5.03
C ILE A 3 12.65 9.40 -4.51
N LEU A 4 13.87 8.95 -4.82
CA LEU A 4 14.43 7.68 -4.36
C LEU A 4 14.63 7.62 -2.84
N GLU A 5 15.16 8.68 -2.24
CA GLU A 5 15.39 8.77 -0.80
C GLU A 5 14.05 8.76 -0.04
N LEU A 6 13.08 9.53 -0.52
CA LEU A 6 11.71 9.53 0.01
C LEU A 6 11.08 8.13 -0.10
N THR A 7 11.20 7.47 -1.25
CA THR A 7 10.65 6.13 -1.47
C THR A 7 11.31 5.11 -0.55
N PHE A 8 12.62 5.19 -0.34
CA PHE A 8 13.35 4.34 0.57
C PHE A 8 12.88 4.54 2.01
N GLN A 9 12.84 5.79 2.48
CA GLN A 9 12.43 6.13 3.84
C GLN A 9 10.99 5.70 4.13
N LEU A 10 10.04 6.00 3.22
CA LEU A 10 8.67 5.50 3.34
C LEU A 10 8.62 3.98 3.32
N GLY A 11 9.46 3.31 2.53
CA GLY A 11 9.60 1.86 2.53
C GLY A 11 9.98 1.30 3.90
N VAL A 12 10.94 1.92 4.58
CA VAL A 12 11.33 1.59 5.96
C VAL A 12 10.15 1.82 6.91
N PHE A 13 9.47 2.95 6.83
CA PHE A 13 8.30 3.26 7.67
C PHE A 13 7.16 2.26 7.48
N PHE A 14 6.86 1.87 6.24
CA PHE A 14 5.84 0.86 5.96
C PHE A 14 6.19 -0.50 6.56
N ALA A 15 7.47 -0.88 6.52
CA ALA A 15 7.95 -2.13 7.09
C ALA A 15 7.83 -2.11 8.62
N ILE A 16 8.28 -1.05 9.28
CA ILE A 16 8.17 -0.88 10.73
C ILE A 16 6.71 -0.84 11.16
N TYR A 17 5.88 -0.05 10.48
CA TYR A 17 4.44 0.01 10.75
C TYR A 17 3.78 -1.38 10.67
N SER A 18 4.08 -2.12 9.60
CA SER A 18 3.53 -3.47 9.41
C SER A 18 4.00 -4.43 10.50
N PHE A 19 5.23 -4.25 11.00
CA PHE A 19 5.78 -5.00 12.11
C PHE A 19 5.11 -4.67 13.45
N ILE A 20 4.92 -3.38 13.76
CA ILE A 20 4.17 -2.97 14.97
C ILE A 20 2.75 -3.54 14.90
N TRP A 21 2.08 -3.40 13.76
CA TRP A 21 0.72 -3.91 13.58
C TRP A 21 0.63 -5.43 13.73
N PHE A 22 1.67 -6.17 13.35
CA PHE A 22 1.73 -7.61 13.57
C PHE A 22 1.60 -7.97 15.06
N PHE A 23 2.24 -7.21 15.96
CA PHE A 23 2.06 -7.43 17.41
C PHE A 23 0.68 -7.05 17.90
N VAL A 24 0.09 -5.98 17.37
CA VAL A 24 -1.30 -5.62 17.68
C VAL A 24 -2.24 -6.76 17.30
N ASP A 25 -2.07 -7.31 16.08
CA ASP A 25 -2.88 -8.43 15.58
C ASP A 25 -2.70 -9.70 16.41
N LEU A 26 -1.45 -10.02 16.78
CA LEU A 26 -1.10 -11.14 17.65
C LEU A 26 -1.74 -10.99 19.04
N GLY A 27 -1.69 -9.78 19.62
CA GLY A 27 -2.33 -9.48 20.89
C GLY A 27 -3.83 -9.76 20.85
N PHE A 28 -4.53 -9.27 19.82
CA PHE A 28 -5.96 -9.57 19.65
C PHE A 28 -6.23 -11.07 19.40
N MET A 29 -5.35 -11.76 18.67
CA MET A 29 -5.49 -13.20 18.44
C MET A 29 -5.39 -14.00 19.76
N LEU A 30 -4.47 -13.61 20.64
CA LEU A 30 -4.34 -14.22 21.98
C LEU A 30 -5.57 -13.94 22.84
N LEU A 31 -6.09 -12.70 22.83
CA LEU A 31 -7.29 -12.34 23.58
C LEU A 31 -8.56 -13.08 23.11
N ASN A 32 -8.69 -13.33 21.81
CA ASN A 32 -9.83 -14.08 21.24
C ASN A 32 -9.67 -15.61 21.34
N GLY A 33 -8.64 -16.11 22.04
CA GLY A 33 -8.40 -17.54 22.24
C GLY A 33 -8.13 -18.30 20.94
N GLY A 34 -7.54 -17.63 19.94
CA GLY A 34 -7.24 -18.24 18.64
C GLY A 34 -8.46 -18.51 17.75
N LYS A 35 -9.65 -18.01 18.10
CA LYS A 35 -10.84 -18.15 17.25
C LYS A 35 -10.65 -17.40 15.93
N PRO A 36 -11.00 -18.02 14.77
CA PRO A 36 -10.89 -17.36 13.49
C PRO A 36 -11.91 -16.21 13.41
N ARG A 37 -11.41 -14.98 13.16
CA ARG A 37 -12.26 -13.78 13.03
C ARG A 37 -13.31 -13.92 11.94
N SER A 38 -14.46 -13.28 12.14
CA SER A 38 -15.49 -13.17 11.10
C SER A 38 -14.97 -12.39 9.89
N LEU A 39 -15.60 -12.56 8.72
CA LEU A 39 -15.29 -11.79 7.51
C LEU A 39 -15.37 -10.29 7.78
N VAL A 40 -16.47 -9.84 8.41
CA VAL A 40 -16.70 -8.42 8.72
C VAL A 40 -15.65 -7.89 9.70
N GLU A 41 -15.35 -8.65 10.75
CA GLU A 41 -14.35 -8.29 11.77
C GLU A 41 -12.94 -8.17 11.17
N THR A 42 -12.59 -9.06 10.24
CA THR A 42 -11.29 -9.05 9.55
C THR A 42 -11.14 -7.78 8.71
N TYR A 43 -12.18 -7.42 7.96
CA TYR A 43 -12.18 -6.23 7.11
C TYR A 43 -12.28 -4.93 7.91
N PHE A 44 -13.01 -4.93 9.02
CA PHE A 44 -13.05 -3.82 9.96
C PHE A 44 -11.67 -3.54 10.56
N PHE A 45 -10.99 -4.59 11.04
CA PHE A 45 -9.65 -4.47 11.60
C PHE A 45 -8.61 -4.02 10.57
N LYS A 46 -8.70 -4.54 9.33
CA LYS A 46 -7.89 -4.04 8.20
C LYS A 46 -8.20 -2.57 7.88
N GLY A 47 -9.46 -2.14 7.96
CA GLY A 47 -9.85 -0.75 7.77
C GLY A 47 -9.19 0.17 8.78
N ILE A 48 -9.25 -0.20 10.06
CA ILE A 48 -8.56 0.53 11.13
C ILE A 48 -7.05 0.58 10.85
N GLN A 49 -6.44 -0.55 10.49
CA GLN A 49 -5.02 -0.59 10.12
C GLN A 49 -4.69 0.40 9.01
N TYR A 50 -5.50 0.49 7.96
CA TYR A 50 -5.13 1.30 6.80
C TYR A 50 -5.37 2.78 7.08
N VAL A 51 -6.43 3.12 7.83
CA VAL A 51 -6.69 4.50 8.27
C VAL A 51 -5.55 5.01 9.16
N PHE A 52 -5.08 4.21 10.13
CA PHE A 52 -3.95 4.61 10.96
C PHE A 52 -2.65 4.73 10.18
N LEU A 53 -2.39 3.80 9.25
CA LEU A 53 -1.22 3.90 8.38
C LEU A 53 -1.20 5.24 7.65
N VAL A 54 -2.31 5.58 7.01
CA VAL A 54 -2.47 6.80 6.23
C VAL A 54 -2.30 8.04 7.09
N ASN A 55 -2.84 8.03 8.31
CA ASN A 55 -2.69 9.11 9.27
C ASN A 55 -1.22 9.31 9.66
N VAL A 56 -0.52 8.24 10.02
CA VAL A 56 0.90 8.29 10.41
C VAL A 56 1.78 8.83 9.26
N ILE A 57 1.53 8.38 8.03
CA ILE A 57 2.25 8.89 6.84
C ILE A 57 1.97 10.37 6.60
N PHE A 58 0.75 10.83 6.88
CA PHE A 58 0.41 12.25 6.82
C PHE A 58 1.12 13.06 7.91
N LEU A 59 1.22 12.55 9.13
CA LEU A 59 2.00 13.22 10.19
C LEU A 59 3.48 13.32 9.83
N PHE A 60 4.06 12.30 9.20
CA PHE A 60 5.43 12.36 8.67
C PHE A 60 5.57 13.41 7.56
N SER A 61 4.57 13.58 6.70
CA SER A 61 4.63 14.57 5.63
C SER A 61 4.58 16.02 6.12
N ILE A 62 3.91 16.27 7.24
CA ILE A 62 3.87 17.60 7.89
C ILE A 62 5.18 17.90 8.63
N ASP A 63 5.68 16.93 9.41
CA ASP A 63 6.85 17.13 10.28
C ASP A 63 8.16 17.33 9.50
N MET A 64 8.28 16.65 8.35
CA MET A 64 9.41 16.83 7.43
C MET A 64 9.51 18.24 6.82
N ASN A 65 8.45 19.06 6.93
CA ASN A 65 8.29 20.28 6.13
C ASN A 65 8.03 21.53 6.99
N SER A 66 8.57 21.53 8.21
CA SER A 66 8.50 22.57 9.26
C SER A 66 8.33 24.01 8.75
N GLY A 67 7.07 24.39 8.44
CA GLY A 67 6.68 25.75 8.11
C GLY A 67 5.64 25.92 7.01
N SER A 68 5.46 24.97 6.08
CA SER A 68 4.36 25.05 5.09
C SER A 68 3.99 23.70 4.50
N ILE A 69 2.68 23.47 4.31
CA ILE A 69 2.17 22.38 3.47
C ILE A 69 2.51 22.74 2.03
N ALA A 70 3.76 22.51 1.61
CA ALA A 70 4.10 22.58 0.20
C ALA A 70 3.37 21.40 -0.47
N LEU A 71 2.19 21.65 -1.02
CA LEU A 71 1.35 20.67 -1.73
C LEU A 71 2.16 19.90 -2.79
N ALA A 72 3.20 20.53 -3.35
CA ALA A 72 4.15 19.93 -4.29
C ALA A 72 4.88 18.69 -3.72
N ASN A 73 5.15 18.64 -2.41
CA ASN A 73 5.83 17.53 -1.76
C ASN A 73 4.87 16.38 -1.37
N LEU A 74 3.55 16.60 -1.42
CA LEU A 74 2.56 15.56 -1.12
C LEU A 74 2.30 14.62 -2.29
N TYR A 75 2.44 15.10 -3.53
CA TYR A 75 2.25 14.27 -4.72
C TYR A 75 3.08 12.98 -4.72
N PRO A 76 4.41 13.02 -4.53
CA PRO A 76 5.21 11.79 -4.50
C PRO A 76 4.83 10.88 -3.31
N ILE A 77 4.43 11.43 -2.18
CA ILE A 77 3.99 10.66 -1.00
C ILE A 77 2.70 9.90 -1.29
N ILE A 78 1.70 10.58 -1.86
CA ILE A 78 0.43 9.96 -2.27
C ILE A 78 0.69 8.85 -3.28
N PHE A 79 1.58 9.10 -4.24
CA PHE A 79 1.95 8.12 -5.26
C PHE A 79 2.62 6.87 -4.64
N ILE A 80 3.62 7.06 -3.78
CA ILE A 80 4.30 5.95 -3.10
C ILE A 80 3.33 5.17 -2.19
N LEU A 81 2.42 5.86 -1.49
CA LEU A 81 1.38 5.25 -0.67
C LEU A 81 0.40 4.41 -1.51
N ALA A 82 0.00 4.90 -2.68
CA ALA A 82 -0.81 4.13 -3.62
C ALA A 82 -0.06 2.89 -4.12
N LEU A 83 1.24 3.03 -4.44
CA LEU A 83 2.10 1.90 -4.84
C LEU A 83 2.31 0.88 -3.70
N TYR A 84 2.31 1.33 -2.46
CA TYR A 84 2.30 0.44 -1.31
C TYR A 84 1.00 -0.37 -1.26
N PHE A 85 -0.16 0.28 -1.37
CA PHE A 85 -1.45 -0.40 -1.31
C PHE A 85 -1.68 -1.35 -2.48
N ILE A 86 -1.29 -0.99 -3.71
CA ILE A 86 -1.37 -1.92 -4.85
C ILE A 86 -0.47 -3.13 -4.63
N GLY A 87 0.72 -2.92 -4.06
CA GLY A 87 1.63 -4.00 -3.70
C GLY A 87 1.04 -4.94 -2.65
N LYS A 88 0.35 -4.38 -1.65
CA LYS A 88 -0.33 -5.14 -0.60
C LYS A 88 -1.51 -5.94 -1.16
N PHE A 89 -2.30 -5.32 -2.04
CA PHE A 89 -3.40 -5.97 -2.75
C PHE A 89 -2.94 -7.15 -3.61
N GLN A 90 -1.91 -6.94 -4.44
CA GLN A 90 -1.32 -8.00 -5.28
C GLN A 90 -0.77 -9.15 -4.43
N LYS A 91 -0.11 -8.84 -3.30
CA LYS A 91 0.40 -9.87 -2.37
C LYS A 91 -0.75 -10.70 -1.78
N SER A 92 -1.83 -10.05 -1.36
CA SER A 92 -3.02 -10.72 -0.82
C SER A 92 -3.66 -11.66 -1.86
N GLN A 93 -3.80 -11.19 -3.11
CA GLN A 93 -4.30 -12.00 -4.21
C GLN A 93 -3.38 -13.18 -4.54
N ASN A 94 -2.07 -12.95 -4.65
CA ASN A 94 -1.11 -13.99 -5.01
C ASN A 94 -1.00 -15.07 -3.94
N ASN A 95 -1.10 -14.71 -2.65
CA ASN A 95 -1.12 -15.67 -1.55
C ASN A 95 -2.31 -16.64 -1.67
N VAL A 96 -3.48 -16.14 -2.05
CA VAL A 96 -4.69 -16.97 -2.26
C VAL A 96 -4.50 -17.92 -3.43
N LEU A 97 -3.97 -17.41 -4.55
CA LEU A 97 -3.69 -18.21 -5.74
C LEU A 97 -2.64 -19.28 -5.47
N MET A 98 -1.58 -18.96 -4.74
CA MET A 98 -0.55 -19.92 -4.35
C MET A 98 -1.12 -21.01 -3.44
N LEU A 99 -1.92 -20.62 -2.43
CA LEU A 99 -2.57 -21.57 -1.53
C LEU A 99 -3.51 -22.51 -2.30
N SER A 100 -4.22 -22.00 -3.31
CA SER A 100 -5.06 -22.83 -4.19
C SER A 100 -4.25 -23.79 -5.06
N ARG A 101 -3.08 -23.37 -5.55
CA ARG A 101 -2.18 -24.22 -6.34
C ARG A 101 -1.56 -25.34 -5.51
N MET A 102 -1.37 -25.12 -4.21
CA MET A 102 -0.83 -26.12 -3.28
C MET A 102 -1.87 -27.12 -2.78
N GLY A 103 -3.12 -27.07 -3.27
CA GLY A 103 -4.20 -27.94 -2.78
C GLY A 103 -4.65 -27.65 -1.34
N LEU A 104 -4.09 -26.59 -0.73
CA LEU A 104 -4.38 -26.12 0.63
C LEU A 104 -5.46 -25.03 0.62
N ALA A 105 -6.20 -24.87 -0.49
CA ALA A 105 -7.39 -24.04 -0.56
C ALA A 105 -8.48 -24.62 0.35
N THR A 106 -8.30 -24.42 1.63
CA THR A 106 -9.38 -24.45 2.59
C THR A 106 -10.31 -23.30 2.25
N SER A 107 -11.63 -23.53 2.30
CA SER A 107 -12.69 -22.51 2.11
C SER A 107 -12.64 -21.33 3.10
N THR A 108 -11.53 -21.18 3.83
CA THR A 108 -11.21 -20.14 4.80
C THR A 108 -10.29 -19.07 4.22
N SER A 109 -9.88 -19.16 2.95
CA SER A 109 -9.23 -18.03 2.25
C SER A 109 -10.26 -16.93 1.97
N LYS A 110 -10.55 -16.17 3.03
CA LYS A 110 -11.53 -15.08 3.15
C LYS A 110 -11.14 -13.83 2.35
N PHE A 111 -10.30 -13.95 1.31
CA PHE A 111 -9.93 -12.83 0.46
C PHE A 111 -11.06 -12.53 -0.52
N ASN A 112 -11.73 -11.41 -0.28
CA ASN A 112 -12.63 -10.76 -1.20
C ASN A 112 -11.96 -9.50 -1.76
N SER A 113 -11.65 -9.57 -3.05
CA SER A 113 -11.02 -8.50 -3.82
C SER A 113 -11.79 -7.16 -3.73
N LYS A 114 -13.14 -7.21 -3.72
CA LYS A 114 -13.98 -6.01 -3.67
C LYS A 114 -13.83 -5.27 -2.34
N TYR A 115 -13.91 -5.98 -1.22
CA TYR A 115 -13.77 -5.36 0.10
C TYR A 115 -12.36 -4.81 0.33
N GLU A 116 -11.33 -5.49 -0.16
CA GLU A 116 -9.96 -4.99 -0.03
C GLU A 116 -9.74 -3.71 -0.84
N MET A 117 -10.29 -3.66 -2.06
CA MET A 117 -10.26 -2.45 -2.89
C MET A 117 -11.04 -1.30 -2.25
N ILE A 118 -12.24 -1.53 -1.71
CA ILE A 118 -13.04 -0.51 -1.02
C ILE A 118 -12.27 0.09 0.15
N ILE A 119 -11.61 -0.72 0.97
CA ILE A 119 -10.86 -0.23 2.14
C ILE A 119 -9.64 0.58 1.70
N ILE A 120 -8.93 0.16 0.64
CA ILE A 120 -7.81 0.93 0.09
C ILE A 120 -8.28 2.30 -0.39
N ILE A 121 -9.35 2.34 -1.18
CA ILE A 121 -9.92 3.59 -1.71
C ILE A 121 -10.36 4.50 -0.55
N LEU A 122 -11.10 3.94 0.43
CA LEU A 122 -11.55 4.68 1.60
C LEU A 122 -10.36 5.27 2.38
N SER A 123 -9.29 4.51 2.54
CA SER A 123 -8.09 4.97 3.25
C SER A 123 -7.38 6.09 2.49
N LEU A 124 -7.31 6.03 1.17
CA LEU A 124 -6.75 7.12 0.36
C LEU A 124 -7.64 8.37 0.42
N LEU A 125 -8.96 8.22 0.44
CA LEU A 125 -9.88 9.35 0.64
C LEU A 125 -9.69 9.99 2.01
N VAL A 126 -9.45 9.19 3.05
CA VAL A 126 -9.11 9.71 4.38
C VAL A 126 -7.80 10.50 4.36
N PHE A 127 -6.77 10.05 3.63
CA PHE A 127 -5.53 10.82 3.45
C PHE A 127 -5.83 12.21 2.86
N ILE A 128 -6.61 12.24 1.79
CA ILE A 128 -7.01 13.48 1.12
C ILE A 128 -7.82 14.36 2.08
N GLY A 129 -8.70 13.77 2.89
CA GLY A 129 -9.43 14.44 3.95
C GLY A 129 -8.51 15.15 4.96
N PHE A 130 -7.40 14.52 5.36
CA PHE A 130 -6.42 15.15 6.24
C PHE A 130 -5.73 16.36 5.61
N ILE A 131 -5.57 16.42 4.28
CA ILE A 131 -5.04 17.60 3.59
C ILE A 131 -5.97 18.81 3.81
N PHE A 132 -7.29 18.61 3.79
CA PHE A 132 -8.27 19.69 4.02
C PHE A 132 -8.45 20.04 5.51
N ARG A 133 -8.27 19.05 6.39
CA ARG A 133 -8.44 19.18 7.85
C ARG A 133 -7.29 18.48 8.59
N PRO A 134 -6.10 19.10 8.68
CA PRO A 134 -4.94 18.51 9.31
C PRO A 134 -5.13 18.27 10.82
N ASP A 135 -6.00 19.05 11.46
CA ASP A 135 -6.33 18.92 12.89
C ASP A 135 -6.84 17.51 13.26
N ILE A 136 -7.54 16.85 12.33
CA ILE A 136 -8.12 15.51 12.56
C ILE A 136 -7.03 14.43 12.55
N ALA A 137 -5.91 14.67 11.86
CA ALA A 137 -4.78 13.75 11.86
C ALA A 137 -4.04 13.74 13.20
N ASN A 138 -4.06 14.86 13.93
CA ASN A 138 -3.39 15.02 15.22
C ASN A 138 -4.13 14.26 16.33
N ASN A 139 -3.80 12.98 16.52
CA ASN A 139 -4.34 12.18 17.62
C ASN A 139 -3.23 11.42 18.36
N VAL A 140 -3.48 11.11 19.64
CA VAL A 140 -2.49 10.49 20.54
C VAL A 140 -1.99 9.14 19.99
N VAL A 141 -2.87 8.37 19.36
CA VAL A 141 -2.52 7.05 18.82
C VAL A 141 -1.58 7.16 17.61
N ALA A 142 -1.83 8.10 16.71
CA ALA A 142 -1.02 8.33 15.53
C ALA A 142 0.34 8.92 15.89
N PHE A 143 0.40 9.80 16.90
CA PHE A 143 1.68 10.25 17.46
C PHE A 143 2.46 9.10 18.08
N TRP A 144 1.82 8.24 18.87
CA TRP A 144 2.48 7.06 19.43
C TRP A 144 3.04 6.13 18.34
N PHE A 145 2.28 5.88 17.26
CA PHE A 145 2.78 5.11 16.12
C PHE A 145 3.95 5.80 15.42
N LYS A 146 3.87 7.12 15.20
CA LYS A 146 4.93 7.91 14.58
C LYS A 146 6.23 7.83 15.39
N GLU A 147 6.15 8.10 16.69
CA GLU A 147 7.28 8.02 17.63
C GLU A 147 7.85 6.61 17.68
N SER A 148 6.99 5.59 17.81
CA SER A 148 7.43 4.18 17.81
C SER A 148 8.17 3.80 16.52
N ILE A 149 7.74 4.32 15.36
CA ILE A 149 8.44 4.08 14.09
C ILE A 149 9.83 4.73 14.10
N LEU A 150 9.95 5.97 14.57
CA LEU A 150 11.21 6.70 14.65
C LEU A 150 12.19 6.06 15.66
N ASP A 151 11.69 5.60 16.80
CA ASP A 151 12.49 4.90 17.80
C ASP A 151 13.05 3.59 17.25
N ILE A 152 12.23 2.82 16.53
CA ILE A 152 12.65 1.57 15.91
C ILE A 152 13.63 1.83 14.76
N GLU A 153 13.41 2.86 13.95
CA GLU A 153 14.31 3.23 12.85
C GLU A 153 15.69 3.67 13.39
N SER A 154 15.72 4.46 14.46
CA SER A 154 16.94 4.99 15.06
C SER A 154 17.72 3.95 15.89
N THR A 155 17.07 2.84 16.27
CA THR A 155 17.72 1.73 16.96
C THR A 155 18.78 1.07 16.08
N ALA A 156 20.01 0.89 16.55
CA ALA A 156 21.14 0.46 15.72
C ALA A 156 20.91 -0.86 14.93
N ILE A 157 20.69 -1.99 15.63
CA ILE A 157 20.56 -3.30 14.98
C ILE A 157 19.20 -3.44 14.29
N ILE A 158 18.13 -3.04 14.99
CA ILE A 158 16.75 -3.20 14.51
C ILE A 158 16.50 -2.28 13.31
N GLY A 159 16.92 -1.02 13.39
CA GLY A 159 16.83 -0.05 12.30
C GLY A 159 17.61 -0.48 11.07
N PHE A 160 18.78 -1.12 11.23
CA PHE A 160 19.51 -1.71 10.09
C PHE A 160 18.70 -2.78 9.37
N ILE A 161 18.05 -3.70 10.10
CA ILE A 161 17.19 -4.74 9.51
C ILE A 161 16.05 -4.09 8.73
N PHE A 162 15.40 -3.07 9.29
CA PHE A 162 14.33 -2.37 8.59
C PHE A 162 14.81 -1.57 7.37
N LYS A 163 16.03 -1.02 7.39
CA LYS A 163 16.66 -0.42 6.21
C LYS A 163 16.88 -1.44 5.09
N VAL A 164 17.33 -2.66 5.42
CA VAL A 164 17.43 -3.75 4.44
C VAL A 164 16.06 -4.12 3.86
N ILE A 165 15.03 -4.21 4.71
CA ILE A 165 13.65 -4.46 4.24
C ILE A 165 13.15 -3.31 3.35
N GLY A 166 13.43 -2.06 3.72
CA GLY A 166 13.11 -0.86 2.94
C GLY A 166 13.80 -0.86 1.57
N PHE A 167 15.02 -1.39 1.48
CA PHE A 167 15.70 -1.58 0.20
C PHE A 167 14.96 -2.57 -0.70
N PHE A 168 14.55 -3.73 -0.17
CA PHE A 168 13.73 -4.68 -0.93
C PHE A 168 12.38 -4.11 -1.34
N PHE A 169 11.80 -3.25 -0.51
CA PHE A 169 10.57 -2.53 -0.85
C PHE A 169 10.78 -1.59 -2.04
N LEU A 170 11.84 -0.78 -2.02
CA LEU A 170 12.22 0.08 -3.14
C LEU A 170 12.41 -0.72 -4.43
N MET A 171 13.14 -1.84 -4.37
CA MET A 171 13.30 -2.75 -5.51
C MET A 171 11.95 -3.28 -6.00
N SER A 172 11.05 -3.68 -5.10
CA SER A 172 9.71 -4.14 -5.47
C SER A 172 8.91 -3.07 -6.21
N ILE A 173 9.00 -1.80 -5.76
CA ILE A 173 8.35 -0.66 -6.44
C ILE A 173 8.93 -0.43 -7.82
N LEU A 174 10.26 -0.45 -7.97
CA LEU A 174 10.92 -0.28 -9.26
C LEU A 174 10.45 -1.35 -10.25
N PHE A 175 10.48 -2.63 -9.86
CA PHE A 175 10.02 -3.72 -10.71
C PHE A 175 8.54 -3.60 -11.09
N LYS A 176 7.66 -3.22 -10.14
CA LYS A 176 6.23 -3.00 -10.42
C LYS A 176 6.01 -1.86 -11.40
N THR A 177 6.78 -0.77 -11.26
CA THR A 177 6.71 0.39 -12.16
C THR A 177 7.14 -0.01 -13.57
N VAL A 178 8.24 -0.74 -13.71
CA VAL A 178 8.73 -1.25 -15.00
C VAL A 178 7.71 -2.18 -15.66
N ASN A 179 7.15 -3.14 -14.92
CA ASN A 179 6.15 -4.07 -15.46
C ASN A 179 4.84 -3.35 -15.86
N SER A 180 4.43 -2.33 -15.09
CA SER A 180 3.25 -1.52 -15.42
C SER A 180 3.48 -0.70 -16.69
N PHE A 181 4.69 -0.15 -16.85
CA PHE A 181 5.08 0.58 -18.06
C PHE A 181 5.11 -0.35 -19.29
N GLN A 182 5.63 -1.57 -19.16
CA GLN A 182 5.57 -2.58 -20.23
C GLN A 182 4.14 -2.89 -20.65
N TYR A 183 3.24 -3.15 -19.70
CA TYR A 183 1.84 -3.43 -19.99
C TYR A 183 1.13 -2.26 -20.69
N ILE A 184 1.34 -1.03 -20.21
CA ILE A 184 0.78 0.17 -20.83
C ILE A 184 1.36 0.37 -22.24
N SER A 185 2.67 0.23 -22.39
CA SER A 185 3.37 0.31 -23.67
C SER A 185 2.79 -0.70 -24.68
N GLU A 186 2.74 -1.98 -24.33
CA GLU A 186 2.13 -3.03 -25.15
C GLU A 186 0.68 -2.69 -25.50
N SER A 187 -0.14 -2.28 -24.53
CA SER A 187 -1.53 -1.91 -24.80
C SER A 187 -1.69 -0.71 -25.75
N LEU A 188 -0.77 0.26 -25.71
CA LEU A 188 -0.76 1.41 -26.61
C LEU A 188 -0.29 1.02 -28.03
N PHE A 189 0.74 0.17 -28.13
CA PHE A 189 1.22 -0.33 -29.43
C PHE A 189 0.22 -1.29 -30.10
N THR A 190 -0.43 -2.19 -29.35
CA THR A 190 -1.48 -3.08 -29.88
C THR A 190 -2.76 -2.33 -30.26
N LYS A 191 -3.09 -1.23 -29.57
CA LYS A 191 -4.25 -0.39 -29.92
C LYS A 191 -4.05 0.38 -31.23
N ASN A 192 -2.81 0.68 -31.61
CA ASN A 192 -2.50 1.26 -32.93
C ASN A 192 -2.64 0.22 -34.05
N GLN A 193 -2.23 -1.04 -33.85
CA GLN A 193 -2.38 -2.08 -34.88
C GLN A 193 -3.85 -2.44 -35.21
N ARG A 194 -4.76 -2.39 -34.22
CA ARG A 194 -6.18 -2.66 -34.47
C ARG A 194 -6.93 -1.55 -35.20
N ARG A 195 -6.36 -0.35 -35.34
CA ARG A 195 -6.97 0.74 -36.12
C ARG A 195 -6.63 0.68 -37.60
N ASP A 196 -5.54 0.02 -37.97
CA ASP A 196 -5.12 -0.11 -39.37
C ASP A 196 -5.72 -1.34 -40.07
N SER A 197 -6.20 -2.34 -39.32
CA SER A 197 -6.76 -3.58 -39.88
C SER A 197 -8.29 -3.57 -40.08
N ASP A 198 -8.94 -2.42 -39.91
CA ASP A 198 -10.42 -2.28 -40.01
C ASP A 198 -10.85 -1.67 -41.37
N PHE A 199 -9.91 -1.57 -42.34
CA PHE A 199 -10.13 -1.01 -43.68
C PHE A 199 -10.07 -2.04 -44.81
N ASP A 200 -9.77 -3.31 -44.53
CA ASP A 200 -9.57 -4.34 -45.57
C ASP A 200 -10.85 -5.11 -45.97
N ASP A 201 -12.00 -4.77 -45.36
CA ASP A 201 -13.30 -5.44 -45.60
C ASP A 201 -14.23 -4.70 -46.60
N TYR A 202 -13.70 -3.82 -47.45
CA TYR A 202 -14.47 -3.20 -48.54
C TYR A 202 -14.20 -3.88 -49.89
N GLU A 203 -15.17 -4.71 -50.29
CA GLU A 203 -15.58 -5.06 -51.67
C GLU A 203 -14.52 -5.11 -52.80
N GLU A 204 -14.25 -6.32 -53.29
CA GLU A 204 -14.15 -6.53 -54.75
C GLU A 204 -15.17 -7.60 -55.17
N ILE A 205 -16.35 -7.13 -55.58
CA ILE A 205 -17.32 -7.89 -56.36
C ILE A 205 -17.15 -7.43 -57.81
N SER A 206 -16.56 -8.27 -58.66
CA SER A 206 -16.70 -8.20 -60.12
C SER A 206 -16.45 -9.56 -60.75
#